data_AF-A0A9R1F2V3-F1
#
_entry.id   AF-A0A9R1F2V3-F1
#
_cell.length_a   1.000
_cell.length_b   1.000
_cell.length_c   1.000
_cell.angle_alpha   90.00
_cell.angle_beta   90.00
_cell.angle_gamma   90.00
#
_symmetry.space_group_name_H-M   'P 1'
#
loop_
_entity.id
_entity.type
_entity.pdbx_description
1 polymer ?
#
loop_
_entity_poly.entity_id
_entity_poly.type
_entity_poly.pdbx_seq_one_letter_code
_entity_poly.pdbx_strand_id
1 'polypeptide(L)'
;MAHNFVPDAWGWITSLPPFSQWRTNTMSLCICATPSASASSQPTSMTLSVAKTPPTQPSYLTFSISANYREPIFLWTSKPVHLKTKAQQSLDEQDMVQLFVDIVNQVLWYGPDNSSKPSFRFPGAQHLHGGSFSDAFNIVFLSLAFLVCIYEAPRDLRRGCLDSLRTQLTSPKCRGAAKTLVKMLGANLEDQWMQTMNLAVTNWMAEMRSSHHAPRAASPLFSYALQASGLWKVQLYCPVIAMGMEDPAAAAAQDERLLFSLTYQQLEGVVQLAYKTVRRDNWIDIEVKVDNIRCDVDPLVSETLMAERGYGSEEKHFPSRVMLQITPMQQTDVLSVSVSKSSDNPTHEFGIEKGFEGSFDPPNSFGLKASVTESLTLAMKPWKFEQSVHGNTATLNWFLHDGMNGREVCASKPSKLSLLQPRAWFRDRYSNAYRPFTKQGGIIFARDEYGDSVNWKVCGAALGKTMDWEIRGWIWLTYWPNKQRTSHSETRWLEFRECLQLPLTKFP
;
A
#
# COMPACT_ATOMS: atom_id res chain seq x y z
N MET A 1 31.05 6.78 -6.90
CA MET A 1 29.92 6.46 -7.79
C MET A 1 29.50 5.02 -7.50
N ALA A 2 28.42 4.80 -6.76
CA ALA A 2 27.90 3.46 -6.55
C ALA A 2 27.27 3.01 -7.87
N HIS A 3 27.79 1.96 -8.49
CA HIS A 3 27.14 1.36 -9.65
C HIS A 3 25.75 0.87 -9.20
N ASN A 4 24.70 1.41 -9.82
CA ASN A 4 23.31 0.95 -9.71
C ASN A 4 23.16 -0.43 -10.37
N PHE A 5 23.86 -1.43 -9.84
CA PHE A 5 23.72 -2.81 -10.27
C PHE A 5 22.45 -3.36 -9.63
N VAL A 6 21.45 -3.73 -10.43
CA VAL A 6 20.33 -4.56 -9.99
C VAL A 6 20.77 -6.01 -10.24
N PRO A 7 20.95 -6.84 -9.20
CA PRO A 7 21.32 -8.24 -9.36
C PRO A 7 20.30 -8.95 -10.25
N ASP A 8 20.76 -9.44 -11.40
CA ASP A 8 19.98 -10.32 -12.26
C ASP A 8 20.20 -11.76 -11.82
N ALA A 9 19.52 -12.16 -10.75
CA ALA A 9 19.60 -13.52 -10.21
C ALA A 9 19.14 -14.56 -11.24
N TRP A 10 18.09 -14.26 -12.01
CA TRP A 10 17.63 -15.12 -13.11
C TRP A 10 18.74 -15.31 -14.16
N GLY A 11 19.28 -14.21 -14.68
CA GLY A 11 20.34 -14.23 -15.69
C GLY A 11 21.61 -14.91 -15.17
N TRP A 12 21.96 -14.71 -13.89
CA TRP A 12 23.09 -15.41 -13.27
C TRP A 12 22.85 -16.92 -13.18
N ILE A 13 21.70 -17.37 -12.68
CA ILE A 13 21.39 -18.80 -12.55
C ILE A 13 21.38 -19.49 -13.92
N THR A 14 20.79 -18.84 -14.93
CA THR A 14 20.71 -19.39 -16.30
C THR A 14 22.03 -19.34 -17.07
N SER A 15 22.98 -18.52 -16.65
CA SER A 15 24.33 -18.45 -17.22
C SER A 15 25.36 -19.30 -16.48
N LEU A 16 24.95 -20.07 -15.46
CA LEU A 16 25.85 -20.99 -14.76
C LEU A 16 26.43 -22.01 -15.76
N PRO A 17 27.74 -22.31 -15.68
CA PRO A 17 28.33 -23.33 -16.53
C PRO A 17 27.70 -24.70 -16.24
N PRO A 18 27.76 -25.64 -17.19
CA PRO A 18 27.29 -27.00 -16.98
C PRO A 18 27.77 -27.57 -15.64
N PHE A 19 26.90 -28.22 -14.87
CA PHE A 19 27.23 -28.71 -13.52
C PHE A 19 28.42 -29.70 -13.47
N SER A 20 28.82 -30.27 -14.61
CA SER A 20 30.00 -31.11 -14.78
C SER A 20 31.32 -30.33 -14.87
N GLN A 21 31.26 -29.03 -15.22
CA GLN A 21 32.42 -28.15 -15.45
C GLN A 21 32.78 -27.31 -14.21
N TRP A 22 32.03 -27.46 -13.12
CA TRP A 22 32.27 -26.69 -11.89
C TRP A 22 33.59 -27.12 -11.25
N ARG A 23 34.55 -26.19 -11.17
CA ARG A 23 35.86 -26.43 -10.52
C ARG A 23 35.74 -26.50 -9.00
N THR A 24 34.81 -25.72 -8.45
CA THR A 24 34.45 -25.67 -7.04
C THR A 24 33.01 -26.14 -6.89
N ASN A 25 32.67 -26.74 -5.75
CA ASN A 25 31.28 -27.13 -5.47
C ASN A 25 30.36 -25.92 -5.26
N THR A 26 30.90 -24.71 -5.28
CA THR A 26 30.17 -23.45 -5.03
C THR A 26 30.46 -22.41 -6.10
N MET A 27 29.44 -21.63 -6.46
CA MET A 27 29.51 -20.42 -7.28
C MET A 27 28.76 -19.30 -6.58
N SER A 28 29.12 -18.03 -6.81
CA SER A 28 28.47 -16.90 -6.13
C SER A 28 28.25 -15.67 -7.02
N LEU A 29 27.26 -14.86 -6.61
CA LEU A 29 26.87 -13.57 -7.17
C LEU A 29 26.82 -12.55 -6.02
N CYS A 30 27.44 -11.39 -6.20
CA CYS A 30 27.35 -10.31 -5.22
C CYS A 30 25.98 -9.60 -5.30
N ILE A 31 25.30 -9.47 -4.17
CA ILE A 31 24.01 -8.76 -4.05
C ILE A 31 24.26 -7.30 -3.68
N CYS A 32 25.07 -7.07 -2.65
CA CYS A 32 25.50 -5.76 -2.18
C CYS A 32 26.90 -5.86 -1.57
N ALA A 33 27.70 -4.81 -1.74
CA ALA A 33 29.00 -4.68 -1.12
C ALA A 33 29.05 -3.36 -0.35
N THR A 34 29.57 -3.41 0.87
CA THR A 34 29.83 -2.20 1.66
C THR A 34 31.31 -1.82 1.53
N PRO A 35 31.62 -0.58 1.11
CA PRO A 35 33.00 -0.14 1.03
C PRO A 35 33.64 -0.16 2.43
N SER A 36 34.83 -0.74 2.55
CA SER A 36 35.55 -0.78 3.82
C SER A 36 36.04 0.61 4.20
N ALA A 37 35.87 0.99 5.47
CA ALA A 37 36.35 2.26 6.00
C ALA A 37 37.89 2.30 6.18
N SER A 38 38.57 1.16 6.03
CA SER A 38 40.01 1.04 6.17
C SER A 38 40.59 0.17 5.04
N ALA A 39 41.74 0.60 4.50
CA ALA A 39 42.45 -0.09 3.40
C ALA A 39 42.94 -1.51 3.76
N SER A 40 42.88 -1.91 5.04
CA SER A 40 43.36 -3.19 5.56
C SER A 40 42.26 -4.21 5.88
N SER A 41 40.98 -3.86 5.76
CA SER A 41 39.87 -4.78 6.00
C SER A 41 39.23 -5.21 4.68
N GLN A 42 38.96 -6.52 4.54
CA GLN A 42 38.23 -7.04 3.38
C GLN A 42 36.81 -6.43 3.35
N PRO A 43 36.30 -6.03 2.17
CA PRO A 43 34.96 -5.48 2.06
C PRO A 43 33.93 -6.55 2.43
N THR A 44 33.07 -6.23 3.39
CA THR A 44 31.93 -7.06 3.75
C THR A 44 30.87 -6.97 2.64
N SER A 45 30.30 -8.10 2.28
CA SER A 45 29.32 -8.18 1.20
C SER A 45 28.27 -9.23 1.51
N MET A 46 27.08 -9.05 0.95
CA MET A 46 26.06 -10.08 0.93
C MET A 46 26.08 -10.74 -0.45
N THR A 47 26.14 -12.07 -0.48
CA THR A 47 26.23 -12.82 -1.74
C THR A 47 25.16 -13.90 -1.82
N LEU A 48 24.64 -14.10 -3.02
CA LEU A 48 23.92 -15.31 -3.38
C LEU A 48 24.96 -16.35 -3.78
N SER A 49 24.84 -17.56 -3.24
CA SER A 49 25.67 -18.69 -3.61
C SER A 49 24.83 -19.87 -4.00
N VAL A 50 25.35 -20.71 -4.88
CA VAL A 50 24.79 -22.02 -5.20
C VAL A 50 25.83 -23.07 -4.84
N ALA A 51 25.42 -24.07 -4.07
CA ALA A 51 26.26 -25.19 -3.69
C ALA A 51 25.71 -26.49 -4.30
N LYS A 52 26.60 -27.26 -4.89
CA LYS A 52 26.33 -28.62 -5.36
C LYS A 52 26.82 -29.60 -4.31
N THR A 53 25.93 -30.45 -3.81
CA THR A 53 26.37 -31.52 -2.91
C THR A 53 27.21 -32.55 -3.66
N PRO A 54 28.27 -33.10 -3.01
CA PRO A 54 29.12 -34.14 -3.59
C PRO A 54 28.30 -35.38 -3.97
N PRO A 55 28.85 -36.30 -4.79
CA PRO A 55 28.07 -37.30 -5.52
C PRO A 55 27.60 -38.47 -4.63
N THR A 56 26.68 -38.21 -3.72
CA THR A 56 25.78 -39.22 -3.14
C THR A 56 24.42 -39.05 -3.80
N GLN A 57 23.78 -40.16 -4.19
CA GLN A 57 22.45 -40.10 -4.81
C GLN A 57 21.37 -39.88 -3.74
N PRO A 58 20.41 -38.96 -3.96
CA PRO A 58 20.27 -38.04 -5.10
C PRO A 58 21.11 -36.76 -4.97
N SER A 59 21.77 -36.33 -6.06
CA SER A 59 22.49 -35.05 -6.10
C SER A 59 21.51 -33.87 -6.17
N TYR A 60 21.81 -32.79 -5.46
CA TYR A 60 20.94 -31.61 -5.39
C TYR A 60 21.74 -30.31 -5.38
N LEU A 61 21.06 -29.22 -5.70
CA LEU A 61 21.56 -27.87 -5.55
C LEU A 61 20.86 -27.17 -4.39
N THR A 62 21.60 -26.35 -3.66
CA THR A 62 21.06 -25.45 -2.65
C THR A 62 21.51 -24.03 -2.95
N PHE A 63 20.58 -23.08 -2.91
CA PHE A 63 20.86 -21.66 -3.02
C PHE A 63 20.88 -21.06 -1.63
N SER A 64 21.86 -20.20 -1.35
CA SER A 64 21.99 -19.57 -0.04
C SER A 64 22.38 -18.10 -0.16
N ILE A 65 21.78 -17.25 0.67
CA ILE A 65 22.22 -15.87 0.87
C ILE A 65 23.15 -15.88 2.08
N SER A 66 24.38 -15.40 1.90
CA SER A 66 25.40 -15.36 2.94
C SER A 66 25.94 -13.94 3.14
N ALA A 67 26.29 -13.61 4.37
CA ALA A 67 27.16 -12.50 4.69
C ALA A 67 28.61 -12.99 4.62
N ASN A 68 29.38 -12.43 3.68
CA ASN A 68 30.78 -12.78 3.48
C ASN A 68 31.67 -11.96 4.40
N TYR A 69 31.99 -12.58 5.53
CA TYR A 69 33.11 -12.21 6.39
C TYR A 69 34.29 -13.16 6.12
N ARG A 70 35.27 -13.22 7.03
CA ARG A 70 36.32 -14.25 7.00
C ARG A 70 35.72 -15.67 6.98
N GLU A 71 34.63 -15.86 7.72
CA GLU A 71 33.79 -17.05 7.66
C GLU A 71 32.39 -16.65 7.18
N PRO A 72 31.81 -17.33 6.18
CA PRO A 72 30.50 -16.97 5.66
C PRO A 72 29.40 -17.30 6.67
N ILE A 73 28.54 -16.34 6.96
CA ILE A 73 27.35 -16.54 7.79
C ILE A 73 26.18 -16.75 6.83
N PHE A 74 25.58 -17.94 6.84
CA PHE A 74 24.39 -18.24 6.03
C PHE A 74 23.16 -17.61 6.67
N LEU A 75 22.54 -16.67 5.95
CA LEU A 75 21.36 -15.94 6.41
C LEU A 75 20.06 -16.58 5.90
N TRP A 76 20.13 -17.24 4.74
CA TRP A 76 19.03 -18.02 4.19
C TRP A 76 19.57 -19.17 3.34
N THR A 77 18.84 -20.29 3.28
CA THR A 77 19.11 -21.43 2.39
C THR A 77 17.81 -21.98 1.84
N SER A 78 17.76 -22.22 0.53
CA SER A 78 16.61 -22.78 -0.18
C SER A 78 16.38 -24.24 0.16
N LYS A 79 15.19 -24.75 -0.18
CA LYS A 79 15.00 -26.20 -0.25
C LYS A 79 15.94 -26.81 -1.31
N PRO A 80 16.36 -28.08 -1.13
CA PRO A 80 17.14 -28.77 -2.14
C PRO A 80 16.40 -28.88 -3.47
N VAL A 81 17.04 -28.44 -4.55
CA VAL A 81 16.58 -28.69 -5.93
C VAL A 81 17.23 -29.98 -6.41
N HIS A 82 16.45 -31.06 -6.42
CA HIS A 82 16.94 -32.37 -6.81
C HIS A 82 17.17 -32.47 -8.32
N LEU A 83 18.39 -32.84 -8.71
CA LEU A 83 18.72 -33.04 -10.11
C LEU A 83 18.06 -34.33 -10.62
N LYS A 84 17.32 -34.22 -11.73
CA LYS A 84 16.53 -35.33 -12.31
C LYS A 84 17.42 -36.44 -12.84
N THR A 85 18.61 -36.09 -13.33
CA THR A 85 19.60 -37.05 -13.84
C THR A 85 21.02 -36.62 -13.47
N LYS A 86 21.96 -37.59 -13.41
CA LYS A 86 23.40 -37.29 -13.23
C LYS A 86 23.99 -36.46 -14.38
N ALA A 87 23.36 -36.50 -15.55
CA ALA A 87 23.79 -35.80 -16.75
C ALA A 87 23.14 -34.41 -16.92
N GLN A 88 22.26 -34.02 -16.01
CA GLN A 88 21.62 -32.70 -16.06
C GLN A 88 22.71 -31.62 -16.02
N GLN A 89 22.74 -30.79 -17.06
CA GLN A 89 23.78 -29.77 -17.24
C GLN A 89 23.39 -28.43 -16.62
N SER A 90 22.10 -28.10 -16.61
CA SER A 90 21.54 -26.85 -16.10
C SER A 90 20.19 -27.08 -15.44
N LEU A 91 19.66 -26.09 -14.72
CA LEU A 91 18.28 -26.11 -14.26
C LEU A 91 17.34 -25.97 -15.45
N ASP A 92 16.26 -26.74 -15.48
CA ASP A 92 15.19 -26.55 -16.45
C ASP A 92 14.11 -25.58 -15.94
N GLU A 93 13.13 -25.26 -16.79
CA GLU A 93 12.06 -24.33 -16.44
C GLU A 93 11.27 -24.77 -15.20
N GLN A 94 11.03 -26.06 -15.04
CA GLN A 94 10.29 -26.59 -13.89
C GLN A 94 11.08 -26.43 -12.60
N ASP A 95 12.41 -26.66 -12.65
CA ASP A 95 13.29 -26.46 -11.51
C ASP A 95 13.33 -24.97 -11.10
N MET A 96 13.35 -24.07 -12.09
CA MET A 96 13.29 -22.62 -11.85
C MET A 96 11.96 -22.16 -11.26
N VAL A 97 10.84 -22.72 -11.73
CA VAL A 97 9.50 -22.47 -11.14
C VAL A 97 9.44 -22.99 -9.71
N GLN A 98 10.02 -24.15 -9.42
CA GLN A 98 10.03 -24.71 -8.07
C GLN A 98 10.83 -23.84 -7.10
N LEU A 99 12.00 -23.33 -7.53
CA LEU A 99 12.80 -22.38 -6.78
C LEU A 99 12.04 -21.06 -6.57
N PHE A 100 11.38 -20.54 -7.61
CA PHE A 100 10.55 -19.34 -7.53
C PHE A 100 9.46 -19.49 -6.46
N VAL A 101 8.70 -20.59 -6.51
CA VAL A 101 7.65 -20.88 -5.52
C VAL A 101 8.22 -21.01 -4.11
N ASP A 102 9.39 -21.62 -3.95
CA ASP A 102 10.06 -21.71 -2.64
C ASP A 102 10.40 -20.33 -2.08
N ILE A 103 10.97 -19.45 -2.92
CA ILE A 103 11.32 -18.08 -2.52
C ILE A 103 10.05 -17.26 -2.21
N VAL A 104 8.98 -17.36 -3.02
CA VAL A 104 7.71 -16.67 -2.73
C VAL A 104 7.17 -17.09 -1.37
N ASN A 105 7.10 -18.39 -1.10
CA ASN A 105 6.63 -18.87 0.19
C ASN A 105 7.55 -18.38 1.32
N GLN A 106 8.87 -18.40 1.14
CA GLN A 106 9.82 -17.90 2.12
C GLN A 106 9.62 -16.41 2.43
N VAL A 107 9.34 -15.59 1.41
CA VAL A 107 9.01 -14.18 1.62
C VAL A 107 7.78 -14.07 2.51
N LEU A 108 6.70 -14.78 2.17
CA LEU A 108 5.45 -14.76 2.94
C LEU A 108 5.60 -15.26 4.39
N TRP A 109 6.60 -16.11 4.68
CA TRP A 109 6.94 -16.56 6.03
C TRP A 109 7.49 -15.46 6.95
N TYR A 110 7.89 -14.31 6.42
CA TYR A 110 8.26 -13.14 7.21
C TYR A 110 7.05 -12.25 7.59
N GLY A 111 5.85 -12.61 7.14
CA GLY A 111 4.63 -11.86 7.38
C GLY A 111 4.15 -11.88 8.84
N PRO A 112 3.08 -11.13 9.16
CA PRO A 112 2.52 -11.09 10.51
C PRO A 112 1.80 -12.39 10.92
N ASP A 113 1.19 -13.12 9.97
CA ASP A 113 0.40 -14.33 10.22
C ASP A 113 1.15 -15.62 9.84
N ASN A 114 2.19 -15.94 10.61
CA ASN A 114 3.00 -17.16 10.42
C ASN A 114 2.28 -18.47 10.79
N SER A 115 1.03 -18.39 11.25
CA SER A 115 0.24 -19.54 11.72
C SER A 115 -0.33 -20.38 10.57
N SER A 116 -0.59 -19.77 9.41
CA SER A 116 -1.03 -20.45 8.20
C SER A 116 0.15 -20.64 7.25
N LYS A 117 0.37 -21.85 6.76
CA LYS A 117 1.44 -22.08 5.76
C LYS A 117 1.00 -21.39 4.46
N PRO A 118 1.71 -20.34 3.99
CA PRO A 118 1.41 -19.76 2.69
C PRO A 118 1.59 -20.85 1.63
N SER A 119 0.62 -20.95 0.71
CA SER A 119 0.67 -21.93 -0.37
C SER A 119 0.49 -21.25 -1.72
N PHE A 120 1.54 -20.56 -2.16
CA PHE A 120 1.57 -20.05 -3.52
C PHE A 120 1.61 -21.21 -4.52
N ARG A 121 0.71 -21.16 -5.50
CA ARG A 121 0.69 -22.06 -6.66
C ARG A 121 0.96 -21.24 -7.90
N PHE A 122 1.96 -21.64 -8.66
CA PHE A 122 2.35 -20.91 -9.86
C PHE A 122 1.23 -20.99 -10.94
N PRO A 123 0.80 -19.86 -11.52
CA PRO A 123 -0.27 -19.82 -12.52
C PRO A 123 0.18 -20.32 -13.93
N GLY A 124 0.75 -21.52 -14.04
CA GLY A 124 0.95 -22.25 -15.31
C GLY A 124 1.81 -21.57 -16.41
N ALA A 125 1.88 -22.23 -17.58
CA ALA A 125 2.83 -21.92 -18.65
C ALA A 125 2.62 -20.58 -19.38
N GLN A 126 1.44 -19.96 -19.25
CA GLN A 126 1.14 -18.68 -19.92
C GLN A 126 2.04 -17.54 -19.45
N HIS A 127 2.56 -17.62 -18.23
CA HIS A 127 3.48 -16.63 -17.65
C HIS A 127 4.96 -16.96 -17.87
N LEU A 128 5.29 -18.14 -18.38
CA LEU A 128 6.67 -18.57 -18.66
C LEU A 128 7.23 -17.97 -19.96
N HIS A 129 6.35 -17.57 -20.88
CA HIS A 129 6.74 -17.06 -22.18
C HIS A 129 6.78 -15.51 -22.19
N GLY A 130 7.94 -14.96 -22.59
CA GLY A 130 8.25 -13.53 -22.54
C GLY A 130 8.97 -13.14 -21.23
N GLY A 131 9.78 -12.07 -21.25
CA GLY A 131 10.64 -11.64 -20.11
C GLY A 131 9.92 -11.32 -18.78
N SER A 132 8.60 -11.50 -18.73
CA SER A 132 7.74 -11.35 -17.57
C SER A 132 8.15 -12.25 -16.39
N PHE A 133 8.52 -13.52 -16.65
CA PHE A 133 8.91 -14.44 -15.57
C PHE A 133 10.28 -14.11 -14.98
N SER A 134 11.27 -13.79 -15.81
CA SER A 134 12.60 -13.40 -15.33
C SER A 134 12.55 -12.14 -14.46
N ASP A 135 11.72 -11.17 -14.84
CA ASP A 135 11.52 -9.96 -14.04
C ASP A 135 10.82 -10.29 -12.71
N ALA A 136 9.76 -11.12 -12.74
CA ALA A 136 9.07 -11.59 -11.53
C ALA A 136 10.03 -12.36 -10.59
N PHE A 137 10.87 -13.23 -11.14
CA PHE A 137 11.87 -13.98 -10.38
C PHE A 137 12.85 -13.05 -9.67
N ASN A 138 13.40 -12.08 -10.40
CA ASN A 138 14.36 -11.12 -9.86
C ASN A 138 13.74 -10.27 -8.74
N ILE A 139 12.50 -9.79 -8.88
CA ILE A 139 11.87 -9.00 -7.81
C ILE A 139 11.54 -9.84 -6.58
N VAL A 140 11.15 -11.10 -6.75
CA VAL A 140 10.92 -12.03 -5.64
C VAL A 140 12.22 -12.31 -4.89
N PHE A 141 13.31 -12.56 -5.62
CA PHE A 141 14.64 -12.72 -5.04
C PHE A 141 15.11 -11.48 -4.29
N LEU A 142 14.99 -10.28 -4.89
CA LEU A 142 15.37 -9.03 -4.24
C LEU A 142 14.54 -8.74 -2.98
N SER A 143 13.26 -9.11 -3.00
CA SER A 143 12.38 -8.97 -1.83
C SER A 143 12.83 -9.90 -0.70
N LEU A 144 13.19 -11.16 -1.01
CA LEU A 144 13.81 -12.06 -0.02
C LEU A 144 15.12 -11.50 0.51
N ALA A 145 16.02 -11.04 -0.36
CA ALA A 145 17.30 -10.47 0.06
C ALA A 145 17.12 -9.24 0.97
N PHE A 146 16.11 -8.41 0.69
CA PHE A 146 15.73 -7.30 1.55
C PHE A 146 15.24 -7.75 2.93
N LEU A 147 14.34 -8.73 2.99
CA LEU A 147 13.84 -9.28 4.26
C LEU A 147 14.94 -9.92 5.09
N VAL A 148 15.74 -10.79 4.47
CA VAL A 148 16.89 -11.44 5.11
C VAL A 148 17.89 -10.40 5.62
N CYS A 149 18.09 -9.30 4.89
CA CYS A 149 18.96 -8.22 5.34
C CYS A 149 18.40 -7.49 6.58
N ILE A 150 17.09 -7.26 6.65
CA ILE A 150 16.44 -6.62 7.80
C ILE A 150 16.50 -7.52 9.04
N TYR A 151 16.09 -8.77 8.90
CA TYR A 151 15.82 -9.65 10.05
C TYR A 151 17.03 -10.49 10.47
N GLU A 152 17.85 -10.95 9.52
CA GLU A 152 18.90 -11.94 9.78
C GLU A 152 20.32 -11.36 9.72
N ALA A 153 20.56 -10.34 8.88
CA ALA A 153 21.92 -9.85 8.65
C ALA A 153 22.49 -9.13 9.89
N PRO A 154 23.80 -9.27 10.15
CA PRO A 154 24.51 -8.51 11.18
C PRO A 154 24.41 -7.00 10.99
N ARG A 155 24.39 -6.24 12.09
CA ARG A 155 24.13 -4.77 12.10
C ARG A 155 25.11 -3.97 11.25
N ASP A 156 26.37 -4.36 11.22
CA ASP A 156 27.46 -3.71 10.48
C ASP A 156 27.31 -3.86 8.96
N LEU A 157 26.80 -4.99 8.47
CA LEU A 157 26.50 -5.21 7.05
C LEU A 157 25.15 -4.60 6.65
N ARG A 158 24.15 -4.72 7.55
CA ARG A 158 22.75 -4.39 7.29
C ARG A 158 22.57 -3.01 6.67
N ARG A 159 23.10 -1.95 7.28
CA ARG A 159 22.83 -0.57 6.85
C ARG A 159 23.19 -0.33 5.38
N GLY A 160 24.43 -0.63 5.00
CA GLY A 160 24.89 -0.37 3.64
C GLY A 160 24.25 -1.29 2.60
N CYS A 161 23.92 -2.53 2.98
CA CYS A 161 23.15 -3.42 2.12
C CYS A 161 21.70 -2.97 1.92
N LEU A 162 21.02 -2.49 2.96
CA LEU A 162 19.66 -1.95 2.84
C LEU A 162 19.59 -0.70 1.97
N ASP A 163 20.59 0.19 2.04
CA ASP A 163 20.66 1.35 1.15
C ASP A 163 20.78 0.93 -0.34
N SER A 164 21.59 -0.10 -0.61
CA SER A 164 21.74 -0.66 -1.95
C SER A 164 20.45 -1.35 -2.43
N LEU A 165 19.89 -2.24 -1.62
CA LEU A 165 18.65 -2.98 -1.91
C LEU A 165 17.46 -2.04 -2.10
N ARG A 166 17.34 -0.98 -1.28
CA ARG A 166 16.32 0.05 -1.46
C ARG A 166 16.42 0.71 -2.82
N THR A 167 17.63 1.10 -3.23
CA THR A 167 17.85 1.76 -4.51
C THR A 167 17.46 0.84 -5.66
N GLN A 168 17.75 -0.46 -5.54
CA GLN A 168 17.37 -1.47 -6.53
C GLN A 168 15.85 -1.68 -6.58
N LEU A 169 15.19 -1.88 -5.43
CA LEU A 169 13.74 -2.11 -5.32
C LEU A 169 12.90 -0.91 -5.80
N THR A 170 13.40 0.31 -5.59
CA THR A 170 12.69 1.53 -6.02
C THR A 170 12.91 1.90 -7.48
N SER A 171 13.76 1.17 -8.21
CA SER A 171 14.03 1.42 -9.63
C SER A 171 12.79 1.21 -10.51
N PRO A 172 12.64 1.94 -11.64
CA PRO A 172 11.50 1.78 -12.55
C PRO A 172 11.33 0.34 -13.07
N LYS A 173 12.43 -0.37 -13.31
CA LYS A 173 12.40 -1.79 -13.74
C LYS A 173 11.79 -2.68 -12.65
N CYS A 174 12.26 -2.55 -11.42
CA CYS A 174 11.73 -3.32 -10.28
C CYS A 174 10.27 -2.97 -9.98
N ARG A 175 9.86 -1.70 -10.16
CA ARG A 175 8.44 -1.33 -10.07
C ARG A 175 7.59 -2.04 -11.12
N GLY A 176 8.04 -2.08 -12.37
CA GLY A 176 7.37 -2.85 -13.43
C GLY A 176 7.30 -4.35 -13.11
N ALA A 177 8.41 -4.93 -12.65
CA ALA A 177 8.47 -6.33 -12.24
C ALA A 177 7.54 -6.65 -11.06
N ALA A 178 7.44 -5.75 -10.07
CA ALA A 178 6.51 -5.89 -8.94
C ALA A 178 5.04 -5.86 -9.40
N LYS A 179 4.69 -5.00 -10.38
CA LYS A 179 3.36 -5.00 -11.02
C LYS A 179 3.04 -6.32 -11.71
N THR A 180 4.05 -6.95 -12.31
CA THR A 180 3.92 -8.28 -12.90
C THR A 180 3.74 -9.36 -11.84
N LEU A 181 4.53 -9.30 -10.75
CA LEU A 181 4.44 -10.26 -9.65
C LEU A 181 3.06 -10.28 -9.00
N VAL A 182 2.50 -9.12 -8.64
CA VAL A 182 1.19 -9.06 -7.97
C VAL A 182 0.08 -9.68 -8.81
N LYS A 183 0.14 -9.51 -10.14
CA LYS A 183 -0.77 -10.17 -11.08
C LYS A 183 -0.63 -11.70 -11.07
N MET A 184 0.57 -12.22 -10.82
CA MET A 184 0.81 -13.67 -10.70
C MET A 184 0.38 -14.23 -9.34
N LEU A 185 0.51 -13.46 -8.26
CA LEU A 185 0.14 -13.87 -6.90
C LEU A 185 -1.38 -14.02 -6.75
N GLY A 186 -2.15 -13.09 -7.33
CA GLY A 186 -3.58 -12.95 -7.11
C GLY A 186 -3.90 -12.28 -5.76
N ALA A 187 -5.14 -11.81 -5.61
CA ALA A 187 -5.53 -10.87 -4.54
C ALA A 187 -5.10 -11.30 -3.12
N ASN A 188 -5.45 -12.52 -2.70
CA ASN A 188 -5.16 -12.96 -1.33
C ASN A 188 -3.66 -12.98 -0.99
N LEU A 189 -2.82 -13.39 -1.96
CA LEU A 189 -1.38 -13.47 -1.75
C LEU A 189 -0.69 -12.12 -2.00
N GLU A 190 -1.29 -11.26 -2.84
CA GLU A 190 -0.89 -9.87 -2.98
C GLU A 190 -1.01 -9.14 -1.63
N ASP A 191 -2.13 -9.28 -0.92
CA ASP A 191 -2.32 -8.64 0.38
C ASP A 191 -1.29 -9.12 1.41
N GLN A 192 -1.07 -10.43 1.51
CA GLN A 192 -0.05 -11.01 2.40
C GLN A 192 1.37 -10.58 2.01
N TRP A 193 1.67 -10.52 0.72
CA TRP A 193 2.94 -10.04 0.21
C TRP A 193 3.17 -8.58 0.61
N MET A 194 2.17 -7.72 0.43
CA MET A 194 2.24 -6.30 0.77
C MET A 194 2.35 -6.09 2.28
N GLN A 195 1.59 -6.83 3.09
CA GLN A 195 1.74 -6.82 4.55
C GLN A 195 3.16 -7.18 4.97
N THR A 196 3.74 -8.23 4.37
CA THR A 196 5.09 -8.67 4.70
C THR A 196 6.15 -7.62 4.36
N MET A 197 6.08 -7.07 3.14
CA MET A 197 7.01 -6.03 2.70
C MET A 197 6.83 -4.74 3.51
N ASN A 198 5.60 -4.33 3.80
CA ASN A 198 5.29 -3.13 4.57
C ASN A 198 5.68 -3.27 6.04
N LEU A 199 5.55 -4.46 6.64
CA LEU A 199 6.05 -4.74 7.98
C LEU A 199 7.58 -4.61 8.03
N ALA A 200 8.29 -5.17 7.05
CA ALA A 200 9.73 -5.07 6.96
C ALA A 200 10.19 -3.61 6.80
N VAL A 201 9.57 -2.86 5.88
CA VAL A 201 9.82 -1.43 5.73
C VAL A 201 9.53 -0.68 7.04
N THR A 202 8.47 -1.05 7.75
CA THR A 202 8.11 -0.41 9.03
C THR A 202 9.16 -0.65 10.09
N ASN A 203 9.61 -1.89 10.27
CA ASN A 203 10.68 -2.25 11.20
C ASN A 203 11.98 -1.50 10.87
N TRP A 204 12.36 -1.48 9.60
CA TRP A 204 13.57 -0.80 9.15
C TRP A 204 13.49 0.72 9.38
N MET A 205 12.37 1.36 9.04
CA MET A 205 12.19 2.79 9.25
C MET A 205 12.12 3.16 10.73
N ALA A 206 11.53 2.30 11.58
CA ALA A 206 11.53 2.48 13.03
C ALA A 206 12.96 2.42 13.62
N GLU A 207 13.77 1.45 13.19
CA GLU A 207 15.19 1.34 13.59
C GLU A 207 15.98 2.59 13.18
N MET A 208 15.81 3.06 11.94
CA MET A 208 16.48 4.26 11.43
C MET A 208 16.10 5.55 12.19
N ARG A 209 14.83 5.68 12.61
CA ARG A 209 14.37 6.82 13.41
C ARG A 209 14.98 6.83 14.81
N SER A 210 15.08 5.66 15.44
CA SER A 210 15.72 5.52 16.76
C SER A 210 17.22 5.88 16.72
N SER A 211 17.86 5.76 15.56
CA SER A 211 19.29 6.03 15.35
C SER A 211 19.59 7.47 14.87
N HIS A 212 18.61 8.39 14.87
CA HIS A 212 18.72 9.77 14.36
C HIS A 212 19.23 9.91 12.91
N HIS A 213 19.10 8.85 12.10
CA HIS A 213 19.59 8.80 10.73
C HIS A 213 18.46 8.79 9.70
N ALA A 214 17.32 9.41 10.01
CA ALA A 214 16.13 9.36 9.17
C ALA A 214 16.42 9.92 7.76
N PRO A 215 16.36 9.08 6.69
CA PRO A 215 16.42 9.61 5.34
C PRO A 215 15.18 10.47 5.07
N ARG A 216 15.36 11.61 4.39
CA ARG A 216 14.25 12.33 3.73
C ARG A 216 13.60 11.34 2.74
N ALA A 217 12.43 10.83 3.08
CA ALA A 217 11.88 9.64 2.45
C ALA A 217 11.47 9.90 0.98
N ALA A 218 12.01 9.09 0.05
CA ALA A 218 11.23 8.64 -1.09
C ALA A 218 10.20 7.64 -0.55
N SER A 219 8.91 7.90 -0.78
CA SER A 219 7.80 7.09 -0.26
C SER A 219 7.92 5.61 -0.70
N PRO A 220 7.82 4.63 0.22
CA PRO A 220 7.76 3.20 -0.10
C PRO A 220 6.37 2.77 -0.57
N LEU A 221 5.51 3.70 -0.98
CA LEU A 221 4.25 3.43 -1.64
C LEU A 221 4.46 2.47 -2.81
N PHE A 222 3.71 1.37 -2.79
CA PHE A 222 3.48 0.56 -3.98
C PHE A 222 2.09 0.89 -4.55
N SER A 223 2.03 1.17 -5.84
CA SER A 223 0.77 1.36 -6.56
C SER A 223 0.87 0.77 -7.95
N TYR A 224 -0.29 0.38 -8.49
CA TYR A 224 -0.42 -0.01 -9.88
C TYR A 224 -1.83 0.21 -10.39
N ALA A 225 -1.96 0.36 -11.70
CA ALA A 225 -3.25 0.45 -12.37
C ALA A 225 -3.47 -0.70 -13.35
N LEU A 226 -4.74 -1.08 -13.47
CA LEU A 226 -5.26 -2.08 -14.39
C LEU A 226 -6.37 -1.46 -15.22
N GLN A 227 -6.47 -1.92 -16.46
CA GLN A 227 -7.60 -1.63 -17.32
C GLN A 227 -8.16 -2.94 -17.86
N ALA A 228 -9.45 -3.16 -17.69
CA ALA A 228 -10.16 -4.30 -18.24
C ALA A 228 -11.65 -3.96 -18.44
N SER A 229 -12.20 -4.30 -19.60
CA SER A 229 -13.65 -4.33 -19.86
C SER A 229 -14.44 -3.09 -19.40
N GLY A 230 -13.97 -1.88 -19.71
CA GLY A 230 -14.65 -0.64 -19.30
C GLY A 230 -14.39 -0.22 -17.84
N LEU A 231 -13.44 -0.84 -17.16
CA LEU A 231 -13.04 -0.50 -15.81
C LEU A 231 -11.55 -0.10 -15.78
N TRP A 232 -11.27 0.97 -15.05
CA TRP A 232 -9.95 1.31 -14.54
C TRP A 232 -9.91 1.01 -13.06
N LYS A 233 -8.89 0.29 -12.61
CA LYS A 233 -8.66 -0.01 -11.19
C LYS A 233 -7.26 0.44 -10.84
N VAL A 234 -7.11 1.28 -9.82
CA VAL A 234 -5.84 1.56 -9.16
C VAL A 234 -5.86 0.85 -7.81
N GLN A 235 -4.77 0.18 -7.48
CA GLN A 235 -4.58 -0.47 -6.19
C GLN A 235 -3.24 -0.02 -5.61
N LEU A 236 -3.23 0.26 -4.30
CA LEU A 236 -2.08 0.81 -3.61
C LEU A 236 -1.96 0.32 -2.17
N TYR A 237 -0.72 0.28 -1.69
CA TYR A 237 -0.37 -0.09 -0.33
C TYR A 237 0.72 0.84 0.18
N CYS A 238 0.59 1.31 1.43
CA CYS A 238 1.59 2.17 2.04
C CYS A 238 1.69 1.93 3.54
N PRO A 239 2.88 1.64 4.10
CA PRO A 239 3.06 1.62 5.54
C PRO A 239 2.92 3.05 6.09
N VAL A 240 2.08 3.21 7.13
CA VAL A 240 1.71 4.53 7.67
C VAL A 240 2.93 5.31 8.16
N ILE A 241 3.93 4.61 8.70
CA ILE A 241 5.20 5.22 9.13
C ILE A 241 5.87 6.02 8.01
N ALA A 242 5.65 5.65 6.74
CA ALA A 242 6.32 6.22 5.60
C ALA A 242 5.51 7.29 4.85
N MET A 243 4.26 7.50 5.26
CA MET A 243 3.45 8.62 4.81
C MET A 243 4.04 9.95 5.30
N GLY A 244 3.81 11.02 4.53
CA GLY A 244 4.13 12.38 4.96
C GLY A 244 3.29 12.78 6.16
N MET A 245 3.83 13.60 7.07
CA MET A 245 3.09 14.12 8.22
C MET A 245 2.84 15.60 8.01
N GLU A 246 1.61 16.08 8.21
CA GLU A 246 1.29 17.50 8.05
C GLU A 246 1.99 18.38 9.10
N ASP A 247 2.02 17.92 10.35
CA ASP A 247 2.66 18.63 11.47
C ASP A 247 3.65 17.72 12.21
N PRO A 248 4.94 17.76 11.85
CA PRO A 248 5.98 16.96 12.50
C PRO A 248 6.13 17.24 14.01
N ALA A 249 5.72 18.42 14.49
CA ALA A 249 5.78 18.76 15.92
C ALA A 249 4.76 17.96 16.74
N ALA A 250 3.69 17.46 16.12
CA ALA A 250 2.73 16.56 16.76
C ALA A 250 3.38 15.21 17.15
N ALA A 251 4.50 14.83 16.55
CA ALA A 251 5.18 13.57 16.85
C ALA A 251 6.08 13.59 18.10
N ALA A 252 6.38 14.76 18.65
CA ALA A 252 7.46 14.93 19.63
C ALA A 252 7.09 14.56 21.09
N ALA A 253 5.82 14.31 21.40
CA ALA A 253 5.33 14.07 22.76
C ALA A 253 4.43 12.84 22.85
N GLN A 254 4.81 11.76 22.16
CA GLN A 254 4.03 10.53 22.09
C GLN A 254 4.41 9.56 23.21
N ASP A 255 3.40 8.99 23.85
CA ASP A 255 3.57 7.77 24.63
C ASP A 255 4.06 6.62 23.71
N GLU A 256 5.04 5.84 24.17
CA GLU A 256 5.68 4.81 23.34
C GLU A 256 4.71 3.71 22.89
N ARG A 257 3.72 3.36 23.73
CA ARG A 257 2.71 2.35 23.38
C ARG A 257 1.76 2.87 22.32
N LEU A 258 1.34 4.13 22.42
CA LEU A 258 0.56 4.76 21.37
C LEU A 258 1.34 4.86 20.06
N LEU A 259 2.59 5.31 20.12
CA LEU A 259 3.48 5.38 18.95
C LEU A 259 3.61 4.02 18.27
N PHE A 260 3.79 2.94 19.05
CA PHE A 260 3.82 1.57 18.51
C PHE A 260 2.52 1.25 17.76
N SER A 261 1.37 1.50 18.39
CA SER A 261 0.07 1.20 17.80
C SER A 261 -0.15 1.90 16.46
N LEU A 262 0.22 3.18 16.39
CA LEU A 262 0.05 4.03 15.21
C LEU A 262 1.11 3.79 14.12
N THR A 263 2.29 3.29 14.49
CA THR A 263 3.40 3.04 13.57
C THR A 263 3.19 1.76 12.77
N TYR A 264 2.70 0.69 13.40
CA TYR A 264 2.54 -0.63 12.79
C TYR A 264 1.18 -0.78 12.11
N GLN A 265 0.92 0.12 11.18
CA GLN A 265 -0.29 0.16 10.36
C GLN A 265 0.08 0.30 8.89
N GLN A 266 -0.76 -0.21 8.01
CA GLN A 266 -0.70 0.08 6.58
C GLN A 266 -2.02 0.61 6.08
N LEU A 267 -1.95 1.48 5.08
CA LEU A 267 -3.06 1.83 4.22
C LEU A 267 -3.15 0.84 3.08
N GLU A 268 -4.33 0.30 2.85
CA GLU A 268 -4.74 -0.32 1.59
C GLU A 268 -5.73 0.61 0.88
N GLY A 269 -5.51 0.87 -0.41
CA GLY A 269 -6.38 1.72 -1.21
C GLY A 269 -6.76 1.07 -2.53
N VAL A 270 -8.04 1.13 -2.88
CA VAL A 270 -8.57 0.67 -4.16
C VAL A 270 -9.43 1.79 -4.76
N VAL A 271 -9.11 2.20 -5.99
CA VAL A 271 -9.89 3.19 -6.75
C VAL A 271 -10.39 2.52 -8.02
N GLN A 272 -11.69 2.36 -8.17
CA GLN A 272 -12.35 1.78 -9.33
C GLN A 272 -13.17 2.86 -10.05
N LEU A 273 -12.86 3.05 -11.33
CA LEU A 273 -13.52 3.99 -12.21
C LEU A 273 -14.09 3.23 -13.40
N ALA A 274 -15.39 3.34 -13.63
CA ALA A 274 -16.02 2.84 -14.85
C ALA A 274 -15.86 3.87 -15.96
N TYR A 275 -15.40 3.46 -17.13
CA TYR A 275 -15.31 4.33 -18.30
C TYR A 275 -16.17 3.82 -19.46
N LYS A 276 -16.67 4.75 -20.26
CA LYS A 276 -17.43 4.49 -21.48
C LYS A 276 -16.97 5.45 -22.56
N THR A 277 -16.69 4.90 -23.74
CA THR A 277 -16.37 5.69 -24.93
C THR A 277 -17.55 5.62 -25.90
N VAL A 278 -18.04 6.78 -26.35
CA VAL A 278 -19.17 6.90 -27.28
C VAL A 278 -18.74 7.75 -28.46
N ARG A 279 -18.81 7.18 -29.66
CA ARG A 279 -18.52 7.93 -30.89
C ARG A 279 -19.70 8.82 -31.26
N ARG A 280 -19.41 10.07 -31.57
CA ARG A 280 -20.30 11.03 -32.23
C ARG A 280 -19.74 11.37 -33.62
N ASP A 281 -20.48 12.16 -34.39
CA ASP A 281 -20.10 12.50 -35.77
C ASP A 281 -18.76 13.22 -35.83
N ASN A 282 -18.53 14.19 -34.94
CA ASN A 282 -17.36 15.07 -34.97
C ASN A 282 -16.39 14.90 -33.78
N TRP A 283 -16.77 14.14 -32.75
CA TRP A 283 -15.97 13.92 -31.54
C TRP A 283 -16.26 12.55 -30.91
N ILE A 284 -15.46 12.19 -29.92
CA ILE A 284 -15.62 10.99 -29.09
C ILE A 284 -15.92 11.48 -27.67
N ASP A 285 -17.05 11.07 -27.10
CA ASP A 285 -17.34 11.28 -25.68
C ASP A 285 -16.63 10.19 -24.88
N ILE A 286 -15.87 10.59 -23.87
CA ILE A 286 -15.22 9.69 -22.91
C ILE A 286 -15.79 10.02 -21.54
N GLU A 287 -16.69 9.19 -21.07
CA GLU A 287 -17.32 9.31 -19.77
C GLU A 287 -16.59 8.42 -18.77
N VAL A 288 -16.13 8.98 -17.64
CA VAL A 288 -15.53 8.25 -16.53
C VAL A 288 -16.35 8.51 -15.27
N LYS A 289 -16.72 7.45 -14.56
CA LYS A 289 -17.53 7.50 -13.33
C LYS A 289 -16.81 6.82 -12.20
N VAL A 290 -17.00 7.32 -10.99
CA VAL A 290 -16.56 6.62 -9.79
C VAL A 290 -17.49 5.42 -9.57
N ASP A 291 -16.91 4.21 -9.62
CA ASP A 291 -17.64 2.98 -9.35
C ASP A 291 -17.52 2.64 -7.85
N ASN A 292 -16.27 2.59 -7.38
CA ASN A 292 -15.98 2.28 -5.98
C ASN A 292 -14.61 2.81 -5.55
N ILE A 293 -14.54 3.50 -4.42
CA ILE A 293 -13.27 3.87 -3.77
C ILE A 293 -13.26 3.25 -2.38
N ARG A 294 -12.21 2.49 -2.06
CA ARG A 294 -11.98 1.91 -0.73
C ARG A 294 -10.67 2.39 -0.18
N CYS A 295 -10.65 2.73 1.10
CA CYS A 295 -9.43 2.95 1.85
C CYS A 295 -9.57 2.30 3.20
N ASP A 296 -8.73 1.32 3.49
CA ASP A 296 -8.73 0.57 4.73
C ASP A 296 -7.38 0.74 5.44
N VAL A 297 -7.41 0.71 6.77
CA VAL A 297 -6.21 0.84 7.62
C VAL A 297 -6.12 -0.38 8.51
N ASP A 298 -5.12 -1.21 8.22
CA ASP A 298 -4.93 -2.51 8.83
C ASP A 298 -3.63 -2.58 9.65
N PRO A 299 -3.63 -3.35 10.75
CA PRO A 299 -2.42 -3.58 11.53
C PRO A 299 -1.41 -4.42 10.75
N LEU A 300 -0.12 -4.10 10.91
CA LEU A 300 0.99 -4.85 10.31
C LEU A 300 1.56 -5.92 11.24
N VAL A 301 1.02 -6.05 12.45
CA VAL A 301 1.44 -7.03 13.46
C VAL A 301 0.23 -7.71 14.06
N SER A 302 0.45 -8.89 14.68
CA SER A 302 -0.62 -9.62 15.35
C SER A 302 -1.31 -8.79 16.42
N GLU A 303 -2.59 -9.08 16.67
CA GLU A 303 -3.36 -8.42 17.73
C GLU A 303 -2.71 -8.61 19.11
N THR A 304 -2.09 -9.77 19.35
CA THR A 304 -1.35 -10.06 20.59
C THR A 304 -0.16 -9.11 20.77
N LEU A 305 0.68 -8.96 19.74
CA LEU A 305 1.84 -8.07 19.80
C LEU A 305 1.40 -6.60 19.91
N MET A 306 0.30 -6.24 19.24
CA MET A 306 -0.30 -4.91 19.31
C MET A 306 -0.83 -4.58 20.71
N ALA A 307 -1.35 -5.56 21.44
CA ALA A 307 -1.82 -5.39 22.81
C ALA A 307 -0.67 -5.36 23.84
N GLU A 308 0.36 -6.18 23.64
CA GLU A 308 1.53 -6.27 24.53
C GLU A 308 2.42 -5.02 24.47
N ARG A 309 2.74 -4.56 23.25
CA ARG A 309 3.63 -3.40 23.05
C ARG A 309 2.89 -2.09 22.83
N GLY A 310 1.65 -2.15 22.34
CA GLY A 310 0.81 -0.99 22.08
C GLY A 310 -0.40 -0.89 23.01
N TYR A 311 -1.44 -0.21 22.53
CA TYR A 311 -2.77 -0.12 23.15
C TYR A 311 -3.82 -0.97 22.44
N GLY A 312 -3.40 -1.88 21.56
CA GLY A 312 -4.27 -2.71 20.73
C GLY A 312 -4.62 -2.08 19.38
N SER A 313 -5.26 -2.89 18.53
CA SER A 313 -5.63 -2.55 17.13
C SER A 313 -6.70 -1.47 16.99
N GLU A 314 -7.33 -1.10 18.10
CA GLU A 314 -8.40 -0.11 18.16
C GLU A 314 -7.86 1.32 18.11
N GLU A 315 -6.61 1.55 18.53
CA GLU A 315 -5.94 2.84 18.34
C GLU A 315 -5.35 2.91 16.94
N LYS A 316 -6.10 3.50 16.00
CA LYS A 316 -5.70 3.55 14.60
C LYS A 316 -6.11 4.80 13.86
N HIS A 317 -5.38 5.05 12.78
CA HIS A 317 -5.75 6.09 11.83
C HIS A 317 -7.00 5.69 11.06
N PHE A 318 -7.71 6.70 10.59
CA PHE A 318 -8.86 6.55 9.70
C PHE A 318 -8.73 7.50 8.50
N PRO A 319 -9.28 7.13 7.34
CA PRO A 319 -9.31 8.03 6.18
C PRO A 319 -10.14 9.28 6.46
N SER A 320 -9.54 10.45 6.25
CA SER A 320 -10.18 11.76 6.51
C SER A 320 -10.35 12.60 5.25
N ARG A 321 -9.58 12.31 4.20
CA ARG A 321 -9.72 12.93 2.87
C ARG A 321 -9.19 12.01 1.77
N VAL A 322 -9.84 12.01 0.62
CA VAL A 322 -9.36 11.41 -0.63
C VAL A 322 -9.51 12.44 -1.74
N MET A 323 -8.46 12.66 -2.52
CA MET A 323 -8.50 13.53 -3.69
C MET A 323 -7.96 12.78 -4.89
N LEU A 324 -8.66 12.81 -6.03
CA LEU A 324 -8.25 12.21 -7.28
C LEU A 324 -8.19 13.27 -8.38
N GLN A 325 -7.17 13.17 -9.23
CA GLN A 325 -7.05 13.94 -10.45
C GLN A 325 -6.94 12.99 -11.63
N ILE A 326 -7.81 13.18 -12.62
CA ILE A 326 -7.85 12.40 -13.85
C ILE A 326 -7.50 13.33 -15.00
N THR A 327 -6.40 13.03 -15.70
CA THR A 327 -5.84 13.88 -16.73
C THR A 327 -5.56 13.10 -18.02
N PRO A 328 -6.15 13.47 -19.16
CA PRO A 328 -5.71 12.97 -20.46
C PRO A 328 -4.32 13.51 -20.79
N MET A 329 -3.33 12.67 -21.09
CA MET A 329 -1.95 13.14 -21.33
C MET A 329 -1.82 13.87 -22.68
N GLN A 330 -2.66 13.52 -23.65
CA GLN A 330 -2.70 14.15 -24.98
C GLN A 330 -3.70 15.30 -24.99
N GLN A 331 -3.24 16.47 -24.51
CA GLN A 331 -4.09 17.63 -24.27
C GLN A 331 -4.64 18.30 -25.54
N THR A 332 -3.93 18.20 -26.67
CA THR A 332 -4.30 18.85 -27.94
C THR A 332 -5.56 18.29 -28.58
N ASP A 333 -5.87 17.03 -28.28
CA ASP A 333 -6.99 16.33 -28.89
C ASP A 333 -8.28 16.51 -28.06
N VAL A 334 -8.19 17.12 -26.86
CA VAL A 334 -9.34 17.37 -25.98
C VAL A 334 -10.01 18.69 -26.37
N LEU A 335 -11.29 18.62 -26.73
CA LEU A 335 -12.11 19.77 -27.11
C LEU A 335 -12.74 20.45 -25.88
N SER A 336 -13.18 19.65 -24.91
CA SER A 336 -13.72 20.14 -23.64
C SER A 336 -13.84 19.04 -22.60
N VAL A 337 -14.00 19.44 -21.35
CA VAL A 337 -14.29 18.58 -20.21
C VAL A 337 -15.45 19.17 -19.41
N SER A 338 -16.32 18.30 -18.92
CA SER A 338 -17.48 18.67 -18.10
C SER A 338 -17.62 17.71 -16.92
N VAL A 339 -18.06 18.24 -15.79
CA VAL A 339 -18.38 17.49 -14.57
C VAL A 339 -19.88 17.60 -14.28
N SER A 340 -20.44 16.63 -13.57
CA SER A 340 -21.84 16.62 -13.13
C SER A 340 -22.09 17.54 -11.90
N LYS A 341 -22.97 17.18 -10.96
CA LYS A 341 -23.21 17.97 -9.74
C LYS A 341 -22.27 17.53 -8.61
N SER A 342 -21.76 18.47 -7.81
CA SER A 342 -21.16 18.16 -6.51
C SER A 342 -22.24 17.79 -5.50
N SER A 343 -21.88 17.17 -4.37
CA SER A 343 -22.85 16.97 -3.28
C SER A 343 -23.31 18.33 -2.74
N ASP A 344 -24.58 18.42 -2.33
CA ASP A 344 -25.07 19.61 -1.64
C ASP A 344 -24.20 19.93 -0.41
N ASN A 345 -24.08 21.22 -0.09
CA ASN A 345 -23.48 21.60 1.18
C ASN A 345 -24.29 20.96 2.31
N PRO A 346 -23.63 20.51 3.41
CA PRO A 346 -24.36 19.96 4.54
C PRO A 346 -25.41 20.98 5.02
N THR A 347 -26.68 20.67 4.83
CA THR A 347 -27.81 21.52 5.22
C THR A 347 -28.00 21.43 6.73
N HIS A 348 -28.04 22.59 7.39
CA HIS A 348 -28.38 22.69 8.81
C HIS A 348 -29.89 22.92 8.91
N GLU A 349 -30.69 21.86 8.94
CA GLU A 349 -32.14 21.99 9.08
C GLU A 349 -32.51 22.29 10.54
N PHE A 350 -33.01 23.51 10.78
CA PHE A 350 -33.61 23.91 12.06
C PHE A 350 -35.09 23.53 12.05
N GLY A 351 -35.43 22.36 12.56
CA GLY A 351 -36.82 22.02 12.88
C GLY A 351 -37.29 22.82 14.11
N ILE A 352 -38.07 23.88 13.90
CA ILE A 352 -38.81 24.53 14.99
C ILE A 352 -40.18 23.86 15.07
N GLU A 353 -40.35 22.91 15.97
CA GLU A 353 -41.69 22.48 16.37
C GLU A 353 -42.09 23.22 17.64
N LYS A 354 -43.13 24.05 17.53
CA LYS A 354 -43.81 24.67 18.67
C LYS A 354 -44.67 23.60 19.35
N GLY A 355 -44.11 22.93 20.36
CA GLY A 355 -44.89 22.16 21.32
C GLY A 355 -45.64 23.11 22.27
N PHE A 356 -46.94 23.26 22.06
CA PHE A 356 -47.84 23.94 22.98
C PHE A 356 -48.41 22.87 23.92
N GLU A 357 -48.18 22.99 25.22
CA GLU A 357 -48.97 22.23 26.19
C GLU A 357 -49.18 23.05 27.46
N GLY A 358 -50.42 23.47 27.66
CA GLY A 358 -50.90 24.01 28.91
C GLY A 358 -51.51 22.89 29.75
N SER A 359 -51.34 22.95 31.07
CA SER A 359 -52.38 22.63 32.04
C SER A 359 -51.97 23.04 33.46
N PHE A 360 -53.00 23.34 34.25
CA PHE A 360 -53.05 23.85 35.61
C PHE A 360 -52.89 22.74 36.70
N ASP A 361 -52.07 23.04 37.72
CA ASP A 361 -52.02 22.68 39.17
C ASP A 361 -52.75 21.45 39.78
N PRO A 362 -52.18 20.78 40.84
CA PRO A 362 -52.24 21.28 42.23
C PRO A 362 -50.99 21.01 43.14
N PRO A 363 -50.90 21.64 44.33
CA PRO A 363 -49.76 21.51 45.24
C PRO A 363 -49.87 20.26 46.13
N ASN A 364 -48.74 19.57 46.31
CA ASN A 364 -48.48 18.43 47.22
C ASN A 364 -48.71 17.02 46.66
N SER A 365 -47.69 16.50 45.97
CA SER A 365 -47.31 15.08 46.07
C SER A 365 -45.88 14.86 45.59
N PHE A 366 -45.04 14.29 46.46
CA PHE A 366 -43.74 13.71 46.14
C PHE A 366 -43.92 12.64 45.06
N GLY A 367 -43.40 12.88 43.85
CA GLY A 367 -43.41 11.90 42.76
C GLY A 367 -42.18 12.11 41.88
N LEU A 368 -41.43 11.03 41.63
CA LEU A 368 -40.28 11.00 40.73
C LEU A 368 -40.63 11.68 39.39
N LYS A 369 -40.03 12.84 39.12
CA LYS A 369 -39.95 13.36 37.75
C LYS A 369 -38.84 12.58 37.04
N ALA A 370 -39.23 11.63 36.21
CA ALA A 370 -38.37 11.16 35.13
C ALA A 370 -38.08 12.37 34.23
N SER A 371 -36.92 12.99 34.40
CA SER A 371 -36.39 13.90 33.40
C SER A 371 -35.97 13.04 32.21
N VAL A 372 -36.86 12.91 31.22
CA VAL A 372 -36.46 12.49 29.88
C VAL A 372 -35.63 13.63 29.32
N THR A 373 -34.31 13.52 29.49
CA THR A 373 -33.38 14.40 28.80
C THR A 373 -33.44 14.02 27.32
N GLU A 374 -34.17 14.80 26.52
CA GLU A 374 -34.20 14.66 25.07
C GLU A 374 -32.77 14.76 24.51
N SER A 375 -32.22 13.64 24.03
CA SER A 375 -30.98 13.66 23.27
C SER A 375 -31.30 13.88 21.79
N LEU A 376 -31.13 15.12 21.34
CA LEU A 376 -31.08 15.51 19.93
C LEU A 376 -30.02 14.66 19.20
N THR A 377 -30.42 13.88 18.20
CA THR A 377 -29.50 13.24 17.25
C THR A 377 -29.59 13.99 15.92
N LEU A 378 -28.68 14.96 15.73
CA LEU A 378 -28.48 15.69 14.48
C LEU A 378 -27.84 14.76 13.45
N ALA A 379 -28.49 14.51 12.31
CA ALA A 379 -27.96 13.68 11.25
C ALA A 379 -27.32 14.53 10.14
N MET A 380 -26.09 15.02 10.35
CA MET A 380 -25.27 15.55 9.26
C MET A 380 -24.61 14.38 8.51
N LYS A 381 -24.71 14.36 7.16
CA LYS A 381 -23.82 13.50 6.36
C LYS A 381 -22.39 14.03 6.56
N PRO A 382 -21.48 13.23 7.11
CA PRO A 382 -20.17 13.73 7.56
C PRO A 382 -19.18 13.91 6.40
N TRP A 383 -19.44 13.31 5.25
CA TRP A 383 -18.61 13.41 4.06
C TRP A 383 -19.21 14.40 3.06
N LYS A 384 -18.35 15.24 2.49
CA LYS A 384 -18.67 16.12 1.38
C LYS A 384 -17.89 15.68 0.14
N PHE A 385 -18.55 15.72 -1.01
CA PHE A 385 -17.96 15.44 -2.31
C PHE A 385 -18.00 16.69 -3.20
N GLU A 386 -16.84 17.08 -3.69
CA GLU A 386 -16.69 18.19 -4.61
C GLU A 386 -15.96 17.73 -5.87
N GLN A 387 -16.40 18.27 -7.00
CA GLN A 387 -15.69 18.12 -8.26
C GLN A 387 -15.43 19.45 -8.92
N SER A 388 -14.26 19.55 -9.55
CA SER A 388 -13.83 20.75 -10.25
C SER A 388 -12.98 20.39 -11.47
N VAL A 389 -12.83 21.35 -12.36
CA VAL A 389 -12.06 21.20 -13.59
C VAL A 389 -11.00 22.29 -13.63
N HIS A 390 -9.77 21.90 -13.97
CA HIS A 390 -8.69 22.82 -14.27
C HIS A 390 -8.00 22.40 -15.56
N GLY A 391 -8.11 23.22 -16.62
CA GLY A 391 -7.71 22.82 -17.97
C GLY A 391 -8.52 21.61 -18.43
N ASN A 392 -7.84 20.54 -18.86
CA ASN A 392 -8.48 19.26 -19.20
C ASN A 392 -8.41 18.24 -18.05
N THR A 393 -7.96 18.63 -16.87
CA THR A 393 -7.90 17.77 -15.69
C THR A 393 -9.17 17.91 -14.86
N ALA A 394 -9.77 16.78 -14.50
CA ALA A 394 -10.86 16.75 -13.53
C ALA A 394 -10.34 16.37 -12.15
N THR A 395 -10.78 17.10 -11.14
CA THR A 395 -10.45 16.87 -9.73
C THR A 395 -11.72 16.42 -9.00
N LEU A 396 -11.62 15.32 -8.27
CA LEU A 396 -12.67 14.73 -7.44
C LEU A 396 -12.15 14.72 -5.99
N ASN A 397 -12.89 15.30 -5.04
CA ASN A 397 -12.43 15.49 -3.67
C ASN A 397 -13.50 15.05 -2.68
N TRP A 398 -13.16 14.09 -1.82
CA TRP A 398 -13.97 13.62 -0.71
C TRP A 398 -13.28 14.02 0.58
N PHE A 399 -13.98 14.74 1.44
CA PHE A 399 -13.41 15.18 2.72
C PHE A 399 -14.42 15.07 3.85
N LEU A 400 -13.90 14.69 5.01
CA LEU A 400 -14.66 14.46 6.23
C LEU A 400 -14.77 15.78 7.01
N HIS A 401 -15.99 16.12 7.43
CA HIS A 401 -16.26 17.24 8.33
C HIS A 401 -16.51 16.75 9.75
N ASP A 402 -16.06 17.55 10.72
CA ASP A 402 -16.44 17.40 12.12
C ASP A 402 -17.89 17.89 12.31
N GLY A 403 -18.77 16.97 12.72
CA GLY A 403 -20.19 17.26 12.97
C GLY A 403 -20.43 18.28 14.09
N MET A 404 -19.43 18.61 14.92
CA MET A 404 -19.58 19.63 15.97
C MET A 404 -19.30 21.05 15.51
N ASN A 405 -18.38 21.26 14.56
CA ASN A 405 -17.91 22.60 14.17
C ASN A 405 -17.89 22.84 12.65
N GLY A 406 -18.24 21.83 11.84
CA GLY A 406 -18.27 21.89 10.38
C GLY A 406 -16.90 21.99 9.70
N ARG A 407 -15.79 21.96 10.44
CA ARG A 407 -14.43 22.06 9.87
C ARG A 407 -13.99 20.71 9.31
N GLU A 408 -13.13 20.78 8.30
CA GLU A 408 -12.49 19.59 7.72
C GLU A 408 -11.61 18.89 8.77
N VAL A 409 -11.76 17.58 8.91
CA VAL A 409 -11.06 16.77 9.93
C VAL A 409 -9.56 16.75 9.71
N CYS A 410 -9.09 16.66 8.47
CA CYS A 410 -7.65 16.61 8.20
C CYS A 410 -6.93 17.91 8.62
N ALA A 411 -7.60 19.05 8.48
CA ALA A 411 -7.09 20.39 8.77
C ALA A 411 -7.45 20.89 10.19
N SER A 412 -8.16 20.10 10.99
CA SER A 412 -8.60 20.50 12.33
C SER A 412 -8.05 19.60 13.42
N LYS A 413 -7.75 20.21 14.56
CA LYS A 413 -7.38 19.50 15.79
C LYS A 413 -8.52 19.67 16.79
N PRO A 414 -9.08 18.58 17.33
CA PRO A 414 -10.02 18.68 18.43
C PRO A 414 -9.33 19.34 19.63
N SER A 415 -10.07 20.17 20.37
CA SER A 415 -9.49 20.89 21.51
C SER A 415 -9.05 19.88 22.59
N LYS A 416 -7.94 20.15 23.28
CA LYS A 416 -7.41 19.26 24.33
C LYS A 416 -8.46 18.95 25.41
N LEU A 417 -9.32 19.93 25.73
CA LEU A 417 -10.43 19.78 26.68
C LEU A 417 -11.54 18.88 26.12
N SER A 418 -11.84 18.96 24.82
CA SER A 418 -12.83 18.06 24.19
C SER A 418 -12.35 16.62 24.19
N LEU A 419 -11.06 16.36 23.95
CA LEU A 419 -10.48 15.01 23.94
C LEU A 419 -10.50 14.29 25.30
N LEU A 420 -10.80 15.00 26.39
CA LEU A 420 -11.05 14.39 27.70
C LEU A 420 -12.45 13.76 27.81
N GLN A 421 -13.36 14.08 26.90
CA GLN A 421 -14.71 13.53 26.84
C GLN A 421 -14.76 12.39 25.80
N PRO A 422 -15.18 11.17 26.18
CA PRO A 422 -15.27 10.05 25.23
C PRO A 422 -16.12 10.33 23.99
N ARG A 423 -17.19 11.12 24.14
CA ARG A 423 -18.04 11.57 23.01
C ARG A 423 -17.28 12.34 21.93
N ALA A 424 -16.10 12.88 22.25
CA ALA A 424 -15.24 13.58 21.30
C ALA A 424 -14.29 12.66 20.52
N TRP A 425 -14.25 11.36 20.84
CA TRP A 425 -13.38 10.36 20.22
C TRP A 425 -13.93 9.88 18.89
N PHE A 426 -13.06 9.42 17.99
CA PHE A 426 -13.46 9.05 16.63
C PHE A 426 -14.56 7.98 16.64
N ARG A 427 -14.36 6.90 17.41
CA ARG A 427 -15.35 5.83 17.56
C ARG A 427 -16.72 6.35 17.97
N ASP A 428 -16.81 7.17 19.02
CA ASP A 428 -18.09 7.63 19.56
C ASP A 428 -18.77 8.66 18.65
N ARG A 429 -18.00 9.50 17.94
CA ARG A 429 -18.56 10.48 17.01
C ARG A 429 -19.13 9.82 15.75
N TYR A 430 -18.45 8.79 15.24
CA TYR A 430 -18.62 8.37 13.86
C TYR A 430 -19.17 6.94 13.69
N SER A 431 -19.30 6.16 14.75
CA SER A 431 -19.83 4.77 14.69
C SER A 431 -21.32 4.64 14.38
N ASN A 432 -22.13 5.69 14.58
CA ASN A 432 -23.60 5.62 14.48
C ASN A 432 -24.24 6.36 13.29
N ALA A 433 -23.46 7.07 12.47
CA ALA A 433 -24.07 7.83 11.36
C ALA A 433 -24.26 6.93 10.11
N TYR A 434 -25.15 7.33 9.20
CA TYR A 434 -25.36 6.75 7.88
C TYR A 434 -24.09 6.94 7.00
N ARG A 435 -22.97 6.28 7.35
CA ARG A 435 -21.62 6.63 6.90
C ARG A 435 -21.07 5.67 5.85
N PRO A 436 -20.19 6.15 4.97
CA PRO A 436 -19.31 5.30 4.17
C PRO A 436 -18.24 4.57 5.00
N PHE A 437 -18.16 4.75 6.32
CA PHE A 437 -17.21 4.03 7.16
C PHE A 437 -17.63 2.57 7.35
N THR A 438 -16.68 1.64 7.19
CA THR A 438 -16.88 0.23 7.52
C THR A 438 -16.84 0.03 9.03
N LYS A 439 -17.29 -1.14 9.52
CA LYS A 439 -17.15 -1.53 10.93
C LYS A 439 -15.68 -1.55 11.39
N GLN A 440 -14.76 -1.72 10.44
CA GLN A 440 -13.33 -1.69 10.65
C GLN A 440 -12.76 -0.28 10.51
N GLY A 441 -13.55 0.77 10.32
CA GLY A 441 -13.03 2.16 10.28
C GLY A 441 -12.32 2.56 8.98
N GLY A 442 -12.33 1.72 7.95
CA GLY A 442 -12.05 2.13 6.58
C GLY A 442 -13.24 2.81 5.93
N ILE A 443 -13.12 3.23 4.67
CA ILE A 443 -14.17 3.94 3.93
C ILE A 443 -14.50 3.25 2.62
N ILE A 444 -15.77 3.37 2.21
CA ILE A 444 -16.25 2.95 0.89
C ILE A 444 -17.10 4.08 0.29
N PHE A 445 -16.61 4.71 -0.78
CA PHE A 445 -17.43 5.58 -1.63
C PHE A 445 -17.95 4.76 -2.81
N ALA A 446 -19.26 4.54 -2.85
CA ALA A 446 -19.91 3.77 -3.90
C ALA A 446 -20.74 4.68 -4.83
N ARG A 447 -21.14 4.08 -5.95
CA ARG A 447 -21.77 4.77 -7.08
C ARG A 447 -23.07 5.49 -6.74
N ASP A 448 -23.83 4.98 -5.78
CA ASP A 448 -25.16 5.46 -5.40
C ASP A 448 -25.14 6.85 -4.74
N GLU A 449 -24.12 7.12 -3.91
CA GLU A 449 -24.02 8.39 -3.18
C GLU A 449 -22.88 9.31 -3.65
N TYR A 450 -21.83 8.75 -4.25
CA TYR A 450 -20.58 9.46 -4.56
C TYR A 450 -20.05 9.16 -5.98
N GLY A 451 -20.89 8.58 -6.84
CA GLY A 451 -20.57 8.01 -8.16
C GLY A 451 -20.69 8.93 -9.36
N ASP A 452 -20.35 10.21 -9.18
CA ASP A 452 -20.53 11.20 -10.24
C ASP A 452 -19.57 11.00 -11.43
N SER A 453 -19.97 11.57 -12.56
CA SER A 453 -19.32 11.34 -13.85
C SER A 453 -18.61 12.57 -14.37
N VAL A 454 -17.42 12.36 -14.91
CA VAL A 454 -16.70 13.34 -15.71
C VAL A 454 -16.77 12.92 -17.17
N ASN A 455 -17.00 13.87 -18.07
CA ASN A 455 -17.06 13.63 -19.50
C ASN A 455 -16.05 14.51 -20.25
N TRP A 456 -15.20 13.89 -21.06
CA TRP A 456 -14.29 14.55 -21.99
C TRP A 456 -14.77 14.38 -23.42
N LYS A 457 -14.78 15.48 -24.18
CA LYS A 457 -14.98 15.45 -25.63
C LYS A 457 -13.62 15.48 -26.31
N VAL A 458 -13.30 14.43 -27.06
CA VAL A 458 -12.04 14.29 -27.79
C VAL A 458 -12.28 14.39 -29.29
N CYS A 459 -11.40 15.07 -30.02
CA CYS A 459 -11.48 15.26 -31.46
C CYS A 459 -11.67 13.93 -32.21
N GLY A 460 -12.59 13.88 -33.17
CA GLY A 460 -12.84 12.69 -33.97
C GLY A 460 -11.60 12.20 -34.74
N ALA A 461 -10.63 13.07 -35.03
CA ALA A 461 -9.36 12.71 -35.65
C ALA A 461 -8.45 11.83 -34.76
N ALA A 462 -8.74 11.72 -33.46
CA ALA A 462 -8.04 10.81 -32.55
C ALA A 462 -8.56 9.37 -32.64
N LEU A 463 -9.62 9.11 -33.41
CA LEU A 463 -10.17 7.77 -33.59
C LEU A 463 -9.12 6.81 -34.17
N GLY A 464 -9.02 5.62 -33.57
CA GLY A 464 -8.03 4.61 -33.92
C GLY A 464 -6.67 4.77 -33.22
N LYS A 465 -6.47 5.85 -32.45
CA LYS A 465 -5.27 6.05 -31.61
C LYS A 465 -5.48 5.47 -30.20
N THR A 466 -4.38 5.32 -29.47
CA THR A 466 -4.40 5.06 -28.04
C THR A 466 -4.08 6.36 -27.30
N MET A 467 -4.92 6.71 -26.34
CA MET A 467 -4.74 7.88 -25.50
C MET A 467 -4.24 7.47 -24.13
N ASP A 468 -3.14 8.07 -23.67
CA ASP A 468 -2.63 7.86 -22.32
C ASP A 468 -3.38 8.76 -21.33
N TRP A 469 -3.70 8.19 -20.17
CA TRP A 469 -4.41 8.84 -19.07
C TRP A 469 -3.57 8.73 -17.82
N GLU A 470 -3.54 9.81 -17.05
CA GLU A 470 -2.91 9.87 -15.76
C GLU A 470 -3.97 9.95 -14.66
N ILE A 471 -3.85 9.08 -13.68
CA ILE A 471 -4.59 9.13 -12.41
C ILE A 471 -3.58 9.49 -11.33
N ARG A 472 -3.72 10.69 -10.75
CA ARG A 472 -3.01 11.08 -9.53
C ARG A 472 -4.00 11.06 -8.39
N GLY A 473 -3.53 10.70 -7.19
CA GLY A 473 -4.38 10.75 -6.02
C GLY A 473 -3.62 11.02 -4.75
N TRP A 474 -4.34 11.57 -3.79
CA TRP A 474 -3.86 11.89 -2.45
C TRP A 474 -4.84 11.32 -1.44
N ILE A 475 -4.30 10.70 -0.39
CA ILE A 475 -5.09 10.10 0.69
C ILE A 475 -4.54 10.62 2.01
N TRP A 476 -5.43 11.15 2.85
CA TRP A 476 -5.11 11.59 4.20
C TRP A 476 -5.67 10.62 5.22
N LEU A 477 -4.83 10.29 6.19
CA LEU A 477 -5.15 9.48 7.34
C LEU A 477 -5.01 10.33 8.60
N THR A 478 -6.08 10.47 9.36
CA THR A 478 -6.07 11.21 10.63
C THR A 478 -6.18 10.23 11.78
N TYR A 479 -5.44 10.46 12.84
CA TYR A 479 -5.63 9.81 14.13
C TYR A 479 -6.22 10.81 15.11
N TRP A 480 -7.40 10.47 15.64
CA TRP A 480 -7.96 11.02 16.85
C TRP A 480 -8.11 9.88 17.86
N PRO A 481 -8.04 10.17 19.18
CA PRO A 481 -8.17 9.14 20.20
C PRO A 481 -9.42 8.27 20.02
N ASN A 482 -9.30 6.96 20.22
CA ASN A 482 -10.42 6.01 20.10
C ASN A 482 -10.91 5.48 21.44
N LYS A 483 -10.02 4.88 22.24
CA LYS A 483 -10.30 4.36 23.59
C LYS A 483 -9.37 4.97 24.63
N GLN A 484 -8.14 5.29 24.24
CA GLN A 484 -7.14 5.82 25.14
C GLN A 484 -7.36 7.31 25.37
N ARG A 485 -7.34 7.71 26.64
CA ARG A 485 -7.45 9.12 27.02
C ARG A 485 -6.12 9.83 26.76
N THR A 486 -5.94 10.30 25.53
CA THR A 486 -4.79 11.09 25.09
C THR A 486 -5.24 12.38 24.42
N SER A 487 -4.38 13.40 24.45
CA SER A 487 -4.59 14.64 23.68
C SER A 487 -3.91 14.60 22.30
N HIS A 488 -3.30 13.47 21.96
CA HIS A 488 -2.59 13.29 20.70
C HIS A 488 -3.54 13.29 19.51
N SER A 489 -3.13 13.97 18.44
CA SER A 489 -3.77 13.91 17.13
C SER A 489 -2.71 14.14 16.06
N GLU A 490 -2.79 13.38 14.98
CA GLU A 490 -1.90 13.55 13.82
C GLU A 490 -2.64 13.31 12.52
N THR A 491 -2.20 14.01 11.46
CA THR A 491 -2.67 13.77 10.08
C THR A 491 -1.46 13.42 9.22
N ARG A 492 -1.59 12.32 8.50
CA ARG A 492 -0.62 11.82 7.54
C ARG A 492 -1.22 11.83 6.14
N TRP A 493 -0.37 11.91 5.13
CA TRP A 493 -0.79 11.94 3.73
C TRP A 493 0.16 11.16 2.82
N LEU A 494 -0.35 10.68 1.70
CA LEU A 494 0.46 10.16 0.60
C LEU A 494 -0.02 10.70 -0.74
N GLU A 495 0.82 10.57 -1.75
CA GLU A 495 0.49 10.81 -3.15
C GLU A 495 0.84 9.57 -3.98
N PHE A 496 -0.06 9.16 -4.88
CA PHE A 496 0.17 8.14 -5.88
C PHE A 496 -0.07 8.69 -7.30
N ARG A 497 0.56 8.05 -8.28
CA ARG A 497 0.43 8.40 -9.70
C ARG A 497 0.54 7.14 -10.55
N GLU A 498 -0.50 6.89 -11.34
CA GLU A 498 -0.54 5.78 -12.28
C GLU A 498 -0.97 6.25 -13.67
N CYS A 499 -0.45 5.58 -14.70
CA CYS A 499 -0.81 5.85 -16.08
C CYS A 499 -1.54 4.64 -16.68
N LEU A 500 -2.58 4.92 -17.47
CA LEU A 500 -3.40 3.94 -18.17
C LEU A 500 -3.46 4.29 -19.66
N GLN A 501 -3.71 3.28 -20.50
CA GLN A 501 -3.77 3.46 -21.95
C GLN A 501 -5.16 3.09 -22.45
N LEU A 502 -5.89 4.06 -22.98
CA LEU A 502 -7.24 3.87 -23.50
C LEU A 502 -7.22 3.79 -25.03
N PRO A 503 -7.48 2.62 -25.64
CA PRO A 503 -7.64 2.51 -27.08
C PRO A 503 -8.95 3.18 -27.52
N LEU A 504 -8.86 4.21 -28.36
CA LEU A 504 -10.01 4.90 -28.97
C LEU A 504 -10.46 4.13 -30.22
N THR A 505 -10.88 2.89 -30.04
CA THR A 505 -11.18 1.98 -31.17
C THR A 505 -12.46 2.35 -31.93
N LYS A 506 -12.52 1.92 -33.20
CA LYS A 506 -13.77 1.87 -33.96
C LYS A 506 -14.63 0.78 -33.34
N PHE A 507 -15.69 1.16 -32.62
CA PHE A 507 -16.75 0.22 -32.29
C PHE A 507 -17.45 -0.23 -33.59
N PRO A 508 -17.84 -1.51 -33.70
CA PRO A 508 -18.55 -2.03 -34.87
C PRO A 508 -19.88 -1.33 -35.11
#